data_AF-A0A564YZA3-F1
#
_entry.id   AF-A0A564YZA3-F1
#
_cell.length_a   1.000
_cell.length_b   1.000
_cell.length_c   1.000
_cell.angle_alpha   90.00
_cell.angle_beta   90.00
_cell.angle_gamma   90.00
#
_symmetry.space_group_name_H-M   'P 1'
#
loop_
_entity.id
_entity.type
_entity.pdbx_description
1 polymer ?
#
loop_
_entity_poly.entity_id
_entity_poly.type
_entity_poly.pdbx_seq_one_letter_code
_entity_poly.pdbx_strand_id
1 'polypeptide(L)'
;MASITIPEEIIKKATEAPNVFTFAELRDVDCIKALAPNSQLINLLDLFCYGSYGDHKGAPIPPLSDLQIRKLRLLTILSACEYRHNISYDDLLKSLELTSLRELEDLIIELIYADAIVGKLNQQKRVLLIESAIGRDFKQDDVR
;
A
#
# COMPACT_ATOMS: atom_id res chain seq x y z
N MET A 1 28.11 -9.13 -18.73
CA MET A 1 27.09 -8.11 -18.46
C MET A 1 25.72 -8.67 -18.83
N ALA A 2 25.15 -9.50 -17.97
CA ALA A 2 23.76 -9.94 -18.09
C ALA A 2 23.11 -9.56 -16.76
N SER A 3 22.33 -8.49 -16.76
CA SER A 3 21.53 -8.10 -15.60
C SER A 3 20.43 -9.14 -15.45
N ILE A 4 20.74 -10.24 -14.76
CA ILE A 4 19.74 -11.20 -14.27
C ILE A 4 18.77 -10.35 -13.46
N THR A 5 17.58 -10.11 -14.01
CA THR A 5 16.59 -9.29 -13.32
C THR A 5 16.02 -10.14 -12.21
N ILE A 6 16.58 -10.02 -11.02
CA ILE A 6 16.18 -10.80 -9.86
C ILE A 6 14.77 -10.31 -9.47
N PRO A 7 13.76 -11.20 -9.43
CA PRO A 7 12.39 -10.80 -9.11
C PRO A 7 12.29 -10.14 -7.73
N GLU A 8 13.11 -10.56 -6.77
CA GLU A 8 13.25 -9.91 -5.47
C GLU A 8 13.63 -8.42 -5.60
N GLU A 9 14.58 -8.08 -6.48
CA GLU A 9 15.03 -6.71 -6.67
C GLU A 9 13.96 -5.85 -7.35
N ILE A 10 13.20 -6.42 -8.29
CA ILE A 10 12.06 -5.75 -8.93
C ILE A 10 10.99 -5.43 -7.88
N ILE A 11 10.59 -6.44 -7.11
CA ILE A 11 9.57 -6.32 -6.07
C ILE A 11 10.04 -5.30 -5.01
N LYS A 12 11.30 -5.37 -4.60
CA LYS A 12 11.87 -4.42 -3.65
C LYS A 12 11.84 -2.99 -4.18
N LYS A 13 12.34 -2.74 -5.40
CA LYS A 13 12.30 -1.40 -6.01
C LYS A 13 10.88 -0.88 -6.17
N ALA A 14 9.96 -1.73 -6.60
CA ALA A 14 8.56 -1.34 -6.74
C ALA A 14 7.93 -1.01 -5.39
N THR A 15 8.16 -1.82 -4.36
CA THR A 15 7.63 -1.61 -3.00
C THR A 15 8.35 -0.50 -2.23
N GLU A 16 9.51 -0.05 -2.66
CA GLU A 16 10.21 1.13 -2.12
C GLU A 16 9.89 2.43 -2.90
N ALA A 17 9.32 2.34 -4.10
CA ALA A 17 9.03 3.51 -4.93
C ALA A 17 7.89 4.38 -4.32
N PRO A 18 8.09 5.67 -4.03
CA PRO A 18 7.12 6.47 -3.27
C PRO A 18 5.78 6.72 -4.01
N ASN A 19 5.81 6.81 -5.35
CA ASN A 19 4.64 7.19 -6.16
C ASN A 19 3.98 6.01 -6.88
N VAL A 20 4.24 4.78 -6.44
CA VAL A 20 3.72 3.56 -7.08
C VAL A 20 2.77 2.89 -6.11
N PHE A 21 1.47 2.92 -6.38
CA PHE A 21 0.47 2.28 -5.50
C PHE A 21 -0.20 1.06 -6.13
N THR A 22 0.07 0.82 -7.41
CA THR A 22 -0.38 -0.33 -8.20
C THR A 22 0.75 -1.32 -8.38
N PHE A 23 0.45 -2.59 -8.15
CA PHE A 23 1.43 -3.69 -8.25
C PHE A 23 0.92 -4.88 -9.06
N ALA A 24 -0.35 -4.87 -9.50
CA ALA A 24 -0.92 -5.95 -10.31
C ALA A 24 -0.11 -6.22 -11.58
N GLU A 25 0.39 -5.16 -12.23
CA GLU A 25 1.22 -5.28 -13.45
C GLU A 25 2.54 -6.04 -13.21
N LEU A 26 3.09 -5.97 -12.00
CA LEU A 26 4.31 -6.70 -11.67
C LEU A 26 4.06 -8.22 -11.67
N ARG A 27 2.83 -8.66 -11.35
CA ARG A 27 2.46 -10.07 -11.43
C ARG A 27 2.50 -10.59 -12.86
N ASP A 28 2.32 -9.71 -13.86
CA ASP A 28 2.35 -10.08 -15.26
C ASP A 28 3.75 -10.25 -15.84
N VAL A 29 4.79 -9.81 -15.13
CA VAL A 29 6.21 -9.93 -15.53
C VAL A 29 6.63 -11.40 -15.54
N ASP A 30 7.24 -11.88 -16.64
CA ASP A 30 7.67 -13.27 -16.80
C ASP A 30 8.57 -13.76 -15.66
N CYS A 31 9.47 -12.90 -15.17
CA CYS A 31 10.33 -13.19 -14.02
C CYS A 31 9.54 -13.45 -12.74
N ILE A 32 8.40 -12.77 -12.55
CA ILE A 32 7.53 -12.88 -11.38
C ILE A 32 6.56 -14.08 -11.52
N LYS A 33 6.04 -14.31 -12.74
CA LYS A 33 5.27 -15.52 -13.08
C LYS A 33 6.06 -16.81 -12.92
N ALA A 34 7.37 -16.76 -13.15
CA ALA A 34 8.25 -17.91 -12.99
C ALA A 34 8.49 -18.31 -11.51
N LEU A 35 8.09 -17.50 -10.52
CA LEU A 35 8.21 -17.89 -9.12
C LEU A 35 7.16 -18.91 -8.71
N ALA A 36 7.52 -19.72 -7.72
CA ALA A 36 6.59 -20.64 -7.10
C ALA A 36 5.41 -19.87 -6.46
N PRO A 37 4.15 -20.31 -6.65
CA PRO A 37 2.94 -19.63 -6.17
C PRO A 37 2.90 -19.38 -4.66
N ASN A 38 3.64 -20.17 -3.87
CA ASN A 38 3.75 -20.03 -2.41
C ASN A 38 5.08 -19.39 -1.95
N SER A 39 5.79 -18.72 -2.87
CA SER A 39 7.00 -17.99 -2.51
C SER A 39 6.65 -16.81 -1.59
N GLN A 40 7.51 -16.55 -0.61
CA GLN A 40 7.33 -15.41 0.31
C GLN A 40 7.23 -14.08 -0.45
N LEU A 41 7.85 -13.99 -1.63
CA LEU A 41 7.78 -12.83 -2.52
C LEU A 41 6.40 -12.64 -3.15
N ILE A 42 5.72 -13.73 -3.54
CA ILE A 42 4.35 -13.63 -4.09
C ILE A 42 3.39 -13.24 -2.98
N ASN A 43 3.55 -13.81 -1.78
CA ASN A 43 2.74 -13.41 -0.62
C ASN A 43 2.93 -11.92 -0.29
N LEU A 44 4.16 -11.41 -0.39
CA LEU A 44 4.43 -9.99 -0.22
C LEU A 44 3.76 -9.16 -1.32
N LEU A 45 3.82 -9.60 -2.57
CA LEU A 45 3.14 -8.90 -3.67
C LEU A 45 1.62 -8.89 -3.47
N ASP A 46 1.02 -10.03 -3.11
CA ASP A 46 -0.42 -10.12 -2.81
C ASP A 46 -0.82 -9.24 -1.62
N LEU A 47 0.04 -9.13 -0.60
CA LEU A 47 -0.14 -8.19 0.51
C LEU A 47 -0.14 -6.73 0.04
N PHE A 48 0.76 -6.35 -0.86
CA PHE A 48 0.83 -4.98 -1.41
C PHE A 48 -0.31 -4.69 -2.40
N CYS A 49 -0.77 -5.66 -3.18
CA CYS A 49 -1.91 -5.50 -4.07
C CYS A 49 -3.24 -5.37 -3.28
N TYR A 50 -3.51 -6.30 -2.34
CA TYR A 50 -4.85 -6.47 -1.75
C TYR A 50 -4.89 -6.41 -0.22
N GLY A 51 -3.75 -6.54 0.46
CA GLY A 51 -3.69 -6.64 1.91
C GLY A 51 -3.68 -5.30 2.64
N SER A 52 -3.75 -5.38 3.97
CA SER A 52 -3.63 -4.24 4.88
C SER A 52 -2.36 -4.34 5.72
N TYR A 53 -2.03 -3.26 6.43
CA TYR A 53 -0.98 -3.29 7.44
C TYR A 53 -1.22 -4.37 8.51
N GLY A 54 -2.44 -4.82 8.78
CA GLY A 54 -2.66 -5.92 9.73
C GLY A 54 -2.14 -7.28 9.24
N ASP A 55 -2.22 -7.52 7.93
CA ASP A 55 -1.99 -8.84 7.33
C ASP A 55 -0.50 -9.26 7.34
N HIS A 56 0.42 -8.30 7.42
CA HIS A 56 1.86 -8.60 7.43
C HIS A 56 2.32 -9.41 8.65
N LYS A 57 1.60 -9.31 9.79
CA LYS A 57 2.00 -9.94 11.07
C LYS A 57 1.79 -11.45 11.14
N GLY A 58 0.97 -12.01 10.25
CA GLY A 58 0.66 -13.44 10.22
C GLY A 58 1.06 -14.14 8.92
N ALA A 59 1.52 -13.39 7.92
CA ALA A 59 1.82 -13.93 6.61
C ALA A 59 3.27 -14.47 6.52
N PRO A 60 3.52 -15.57 5.79
CA PRO A 60 4.86 -16.03 5.48
C PRO A 60 5.50 -15.15 4.39
N ILE A 61 5.91 -13.93 4.79
CA ILE A 61 6.55 -12.91 3.96
C ILE A 61 7.99 -12.65 4.42
N PRO A 62 8.89 -12.13 3.56
CA PRO A 62 10.22 -11.73 3.98
C PRO A 62 10.18 -10.50 4.90
N PRO A 63 11.26 -10.22 5.66
CA PRO A 63 11.32 -9.04 6.53
C PRO A 63 11.16 -7.76 5.71
N LEU A 64 10.21 -6.91 6.11
CA LEU A 64 9.93 -5.64 5.47
C LEU A 64 10.91 -4.57 5.95
N SER A 65 11.42 -3.76 5.02
CA SER A 65 12.18 -2.54 5.35
C SER A 65 11.24 -1.44 5.87
N ASP A 66 11.78 -0.46 6.62
CA ASP A 66 11.03 0.72 7.08
C ASP A 66 10.28 1.44 5.95
N LEU A 67 10.88 1.51 4.75
CA LEU A 67 10.25 2.08 3.56
C LEU A 67 9.02 1.29 3.12
N GLN A 68 9.13 -0.05 3.11
CA GLN A 68 8.04 -0.95 2.74
C GLN A 68 6.91 -0.93 3.78
N ILE A 69 7.26 -0.86 5.07
CA ILE A 69 6.31 -0.71 6.18
C ILE A 69 5.54 0.61 6.02
N ARG A 70 6.26 1.72 5.79
CA ARG A 70 5.65 3.03 5.54
C ARG A 70 4.70 2.97 4.35
N LYS A 71 5.11 2.33 3.27
CA LYS A 71 4.28 2.16 2.09
C LYS A 71 3.03 1.30 2.32
N LEU A 72 3.16 0.20 3.06
CA LEU A 72 2.02 -0.64 3.43
C LEU A 72 0.98 0.15 4.26
N ARG A 73 1.44 1.05 5.12
CA ARG A 73 0.57 1.99 5.83
C ARG A 73 -0.14 2.96 4.88
N LEU A 74 0.59 3.57 3.93
CA LEU A 74 -0.01 4.43 2.90
C LEU A 74 -1.09 3.69 2.10
N LEU A 75 -0.79 2.46 1.65
CA LEU A 75 -1.73 1.60 0.93
C LEU A 75 -2.97 1.23 1.75
N THR A 76 -2.81 1.03 3.05
CA THR A 76 -3.93 0.77 3.97
C THR A 76 -4.84 1.99 4.12
N ILE A 77 -4.26 3.20 4.23
CA ILE A 77 -5.03 4.44 4.24
C ILE A 77 -5.77 4.59 2.91
N LEU A 78 -5.08 4.39 1.79
CA LEU A 78 -5.64 4.53 0.45
C LEU A 78 -6.86 3.61 0.25
N SER A 79 -6.75 2.33 0.63
CA SER A 79 -7.88 1.40 0.58
C SER A 79 -9.01 1.84 1.50
N ALA A 80 -8.74 2.38 2.68
CA ALA A 80 -9.80 2.91 3.55
C ALA A 80 -10.51 4.13 2.92
N CYS A 81 -9.74 5.01 2.27
CA CYS A 81 -10.21 6.20 1.55
C CYS A 81 -11.06 5.85 0.31
N GLU A 82 -10.83 4.70 -0.31
CA GLU A 82 -11.61 4.20 -1.46
C GLU A 82 -13.05 3.86 -1.06
N TYR A 83 -13.26 3.25 0.11
CA TYR A 83 -14.60 2.85 0.59
C TYR A 83 -15.31 3.92 1.43
N ARG A 84 -14.59 4.91 1.98
CA ARG A 84 -15.14 5.89 2.92
C ARG A 84 -14.68 7.30 2.59
N HIS A 85 -15.62 8.22 2.47
CA HIS A 85 -15.33 9.65 2.25
C HIS A 85 -15.02 10.43 3.53
N ASN A 86 -15.22 9.83 4.70
CA ASN A 86 -14.97 10.47 5.99
C ASN A 86 -14.45 9.42 6.97
N ILE A 87 -13.20 9.58 7.41
CA ILE A 87 -12.52 8.62 8.28
C ILE A 87 -11.96 9.35 9.49
N SER A 88 -12.29 8.86 10.69
CA SER A 88 -11.75 9.40 11.93
C SER A 88 -10.27 9.06 12.08
N TYR A 89 -9.50 9.97 12.66
CA TYR A 89 -8.09 9.74 12.94
C TYR A 89 -7.91 8.54 13.89
N ASP A 90 -8.80 8.36 14.87
CA ASP A 90 -8.77 7.21 15.77
C ASP A 90 -8.92 5.86 15.04
N ASP A 91 -9.75 5.79 14.00
CA ASP A 91 -9.87 4.58 13.16
C ASP A 91 -8.60 4.32 12.37
N LEU A 92 -8.02 5.37 11.76
CA LEU A 92 -6.76 5.27 11.03
C LEU A 92 -5.62 4.85 11.97
N LEU A 93 -5.45 5.51 13.12
CA LEU A 93 -4.43 5.19 14.12
C LEU A 93 -4.53 3.73 14.57
N LYS A 94 -5.74 3.22 14.82
CA LYS A 94 -5.94 1.81 15.19
C LYS A 94 -5.58 0.86 14.05
N SER A 95 -6.04 1.14 12.83
CA SER A 95 -5.80 0.27 11.67
C SER A 95 -4.31 0.19 11.26
N LEU A 96 -3.58 1.29 11.48
CA LEU A 96 -2.16 1.43 11.14
C LEU A 96 -1.24 1.13 12.34
N GLU A 97 -1.84 0.86 13.51
CA GLU A 97 -1.19 0.75 14.82
C GLU A 97 -0.21 1.90 15.09
N LEU A 98 -0.64 3.11 14.76
CA LEU A 98 0.11 4.33 14.99
C LEU A 98 -0.24 4.91 16.35
N THR A 99 0.78 5.36 17.08
CA THR A 99 0.62 6.09 18.35
C THR A 99 0.74 7.59 18.16
N SER A 100 1.35 8.03 17.05
CA SER A 100 1.62 9.44 16.75
C SER A 100 0.63 9.99 15.74
N LEU A 101 -0.14 11.00 16.14
CA LEU A 101 -1.02 11.74 15.23
C LEU A 101 -0.22 12.47 14.15
N ARG A 102 0.97 12.98 14.49
CA ARG A 102 1.85 13.64 13.53
C ARG A 102 2.28 12.68 12.42
N GLU A 103 2.64 11.45 12.78
CA GLU A 103 3.02 10.42 11.81
C GLU A 103 1.85 10.08 10.87
N LEU A 104 0.62 10.00 11.40
CA LEU A 104 -0.56 9.84 10.56
C LEU A 104 -0.75 11.00 9.58
N GLU A 105 -0.63 12.25 10.05
CA GLU A 105 -0.76 13.42 9.18
C GLU A 105 0.33 13.46 8.11
N ASP A 106 1.59 13.15 8.45
CA ASP A 106 2.69 13.04 7.49
C ASP A 106 2.38 12.01 6.39
N LEU A 107 1.82 10.84 6.73
CA LEU A 107 1.42 9.81 5.76
C LEU A 107 0.27 10.28 4.86
N ILE A 108 -0.73 10.95 5.42
CA ILE A 108 -1.86 11.48 4.65
C ILE A 108 -1.37 12.57 3.70
N ILE A 109 -0.53 13.48 4.18
CA ILE A 109 0.09 14.53 3.37
C ILE A 109 0.89 13.89 2.23
N GLU A 110 1.68 12.86 2.51
CA GLU A 110 2.42 12.11 1.49
C GLU A 110 1.52 11.54 0.39
N LEU A 111 0.36 10.95 0.74
CA LEU A 111 -0.63 10.49 -0.24
C LEU A 111 -1.23 11.64 -1.07
N ILE A 112 -1.47 12.80 -0.45
CA ILE A 112 -1.99 13.98 -1.18
C ILE A 112 -0.93 14.50 -2.14
N TYR A 113 0.33 14.59 -1.71
CA TYR A 113 1.44 15.03 -2.56
C TYR A 113 1.76 14.07 -3.71
N ALA A 114 1.48 12.78 -3.52
CA ALA A 114 1.61 11.77 -4.56
C ALA A 114 0.41 11.71 -5.52
N ASP A 115 -0.55 12.65 -5.42
CA ASP A 115 -1.84 12.65 -6.13
C ASP A 115 -2.64 11.35 -5.95
N ALA A 116 -2.36 10.60 -4.88
CA ALA A 116 -2.98 9.32 -4.59
C ALA A 116 -4.34 9.50 -3.92
N ILE A 117 -4.49 10.55 -3.11
CA ILE A 117 -5.79 10.96 -2.55
C ILE A 117 -5.99 12.46 -2.73
N VAL A 118 -7.23 12.86 -2.98
CA VAL A 118 -7.67 14.25 -2.95
C VAL A 118 -8.59 14.39 -1.75
N GLY A 119 -8.22 15.23 -0.81
CA GLY A 119 -8.95 15.36 0.44
C GLY A 119 -8.45 16.49 1.31
N LYS A 120 -9.11 16.68 2.45
CA LYS A 120 -8.77 17.71 3.44
C LYS A 120 -8.66 17.11 4.82
N LEU A 121 -7.55 17.42 5.48
CA LEU A 121 -7.36 17.11 6.90
C LEU A 121 -8.17 18.10 7.73
N ASN A 122 -9.07 17.60 8.57
CA ASN A 122 -9.80 18.41 9.53
C ASN A 122 -9.29 18.10 10.94
N GLN A 123 -8.25 18.82 11.35
CA GLN A 123 -7.63 18.67 12.68
C GLN A 123 -8.61 18.94 13.83
N GLN A 124 -9.52 19.91 13.69
CA GLN A 124 -10.48 20.25 14.74
C GLN A 124 -11.45 19.10 15.02
N LYS A 125 -11.94 18.45 13.96
CA LYS A 125 -12.84 17.30 14.06
C LYS A 125 -12.10 15.96 14.16
N ARG A 126 -10.78 15.95 13.99
CA ARG A 126 -9.92 14.75 13.86
C ARG A 126 -10.44 13.77 12.82
N VAL A 127 -10.80 14.28 11.65
CA VAL A 127 -11.27 13.47 10.53
C VAL A 127 -10.53 13.82 9.24
N LEU A 128 -10.30 12.80 8.43
CA LEU A 128 -9.87 12.94 7.05
C LEU A 128 -11.11 12.95 6.16
N LEU A 129 -11.31 14.04 5.43
CA LEU A 129 -12.35 14.17 4.43
C LEU A 129 -11.75 13.83 3.07
N ILE A 130 -12.25 12.78 2.43
CA ILE A 130 -11.78 12.29 1.14
C ILE A 130 -12.78 12.71 0.06
N GLU A 131 -12.26 13.41 -0.94
CA GLU A 131 -12.99 13.82 -2.14
C GLU A 131 -12.84 12.75 -3.24
N SER A 132 -11.62 12.25 -3.45
CA SER A 132 -11.34 11.11 -4.33
C SER A 132 -10.07 10.38 -3.89
N ALA A 133 -9.92 9.12 -4.28
CA ALA A 133 -8.70 8.33 -4.10
C ALA A 133 -8.42 7.55 -5.38
N ILE A 134 -7.16 7.31 -5.70
CA ILE A 134 -6.79 6.38 -6.78
C ILE A 134 -7.14 4.95 -6.36
N GLY A 135 -7.57 4.12 -7.32
CA GLY A 135 -7.75 2.70 -7.08
C GLY A 135 -6.39 2.02 -6.93
N ARG A 136 -6.22 1.22 -5.88
CA ARG A 136 -4.93 0.61 -5.53
C ARG A 136 -4.51 -0.47 -6.53
N ASP A 137 -5.41 -1.39 -6.87
CA ASP A 137 -5.26 -2.35 -7.96
C ASP A 137 -6.67 -2.89 -8.27
N PHE A 138 -7.06 -2.92 -9.55
CA PHE A 138 -8.31 -3.56 -9.96
C PHE A 138 -8.06 -5.06 -10.13
N LYS A 139 -8.82 -5.89 -9.41
CA LYS A 139 -8.88 -7.31 -9.76
C LYS A 139 -9.54 -7.38 -11.14
N GLN A 140 -8.96 -8.09 -12.12
CA GLN A 140 -9.57 -8.21 -13.46
C GLN A 140 -11.01 -8.78 -13.42
N ASP A 141 -11.44 -9.38 -12.29
CA ASP A 141 -12.81 -9.82 -12.03
C ASP A 141 -13.84 -8.69 -11.80
N ASP A 142 -13.40 -7.44 -11.57
CA ASP A 142 -14.29 -6.28 -11.35
C ASP A 142 -14.77 -5.62 -12.65
N VAL A 143 -14.21 -6.02 -13.81
CA VAL A 143 -14.72 -5.59 -15.13
C VAL A 143 -15.76 -6.61 -15.60
N ARG A 144 -16.99 -6.47 -15.14
CA ARG A 144 -18.14 -7.26 -15.62
C ARG A 144 -19.19 -6.40 -16.28
#